data_AF-A0A0F8XCM0-F1
#
_entry.id   AF-A0A0F8XCM0-F1
#
_cell.length_a   1.000
_cell.length_b   1.000
_cell.length_c   1.000
_cell.angle_alpha   90.00
_cell.angle_beta   90.00
_cell.angle_gamma   90.00
#
_symmetry.space_group_name_H-M   'P 1'
#
loop_
_entity.id
_entity.type
_entity.pdbx_description
1 polymer ?
#
loop_
_entity_poly.entity_id
_entity_poly.type
_entity_poly.pdbx_seq_one_letter_code
_entity_poly.pdbx_strand_id
1 'polypeptide(L)' 'MSNLILKVLTGSRAYGLETPESDFDYHGVYVTPTSELLAIGPNAPKSRSWNETPEQDSVEWELGHFLFQATKCNPTML' A
#
# COMPACT_ATOMS: atom_id res chain seq x y z
N MET A 1 5.08 15.15 2.30
CA MET A 1 5.49 14.58 1.00
C MET A 1 5.18 13.10 1.08
N SER A 2 4.52 12.53 0.07
CA SER A 2 4.24 11.09 0.04
C SER A 2 5.53 10.36 -0.29
N ASN A 3 6.03 9.51 0.63
CA ASN A 3 7.21 8.67 0.40
C ASN A 3 6.88 7.40 -0.40
N LEU A 4 5.80 7.44 -1.17
CA LEU A 4 5.33 6.35 -2.01
C LEU A 4 6.27 6.21 -3.21
N ILE A 5 6.81 5.00 -3.40
CA ILE A 5 7.73 4.65 -4.49
C ILE A 5 7.07 3.76 -5.55
N LEU A 6 5.92 3.16 -5.23
CA LEU A 6 5.09 2.38 -6.14
C LEU A 6 3.62 2.62 -5.83
N LYS A 7 2.81 2.82 -6.87
CA LYS A 7 1.35 2.81 -6.80
C LYS A 7 0.82 2.01 -7.99
N VAL A 8 0.01 0.99 -7.73
CA VAL A 8 -0.60 0.16 -8.77
C VAL A 8 -2.11 0.15 -8.60
N LEU A 9 -2.82 0.21 -9.72
CA LEU A 9 -4.26 -0.01 -9.76
C LEU A 9 -4.51 -1.51 -9.56
N THR A 10 -5.45 -1.83 -8.70
CA THR A 10 -5.94 -3.19 -8.48
C THR A 10 -7.46 -3.22 -8.60
N GLY A 11 -8.08 -4.34 -8.23
CA GLY A 11 -9.53 -4.46 -8.20
C GLY A 11 -10.21 -4.44 -9.58
N SER A 12 -11.51 -4.17 -9.59
CA SER A 12 -12.37 -4.33 -10.77
C SER A 12 -11.86 -3.54 -11.98
N ARG A 13 -11.39 -2.31 -11.75
CA ARG A 13 -10.86 -1.41 -12.79
C ARG A 13 -9.53 -1.89 -13.38
N ALA A 14 -8.70 -2.60 -12.62
CA ALA A 14 -7.48 -3.21 -13.16
C ALA A 14 -7.80 -4.38 -14.09
N TYR A 15 -8.89 -5.10 -13.82
CA TYR A 15 -9.31 -6.28 -14.58
C TYR A 15 -10.32 -5.98 -15.69
N GLY A 16 -10.78 -4.73 -15.85
CA GLY A 16 -11.81 -4.37 -16.83
C GLY A 16 -13.20 -4.91 -16.48
N LEU A 17 -13.47 -5.10 -15.19
CA LEU A 17 -14.71 -5.66 -14.64
C LEU A 17 -15.54 -4.59 -13.89
N GLU A 18 -15.19 -3.32 -14.03
CA GLU A 18 -15.82 -2.22 -13.32
C GLU A 18 -17.25 -1.93 -13.82
N THR A 19 -18.10 -1.48 -12.89
CA THR A 19 -19.41 -0.89 -13.15
C THR A 19 -19.36 0.63 -12.98
N PRO A 20 -20.40 1.39 -13.38
CA PRO A 20 -20.46 2.82 -13.14
C PRO A 20 -20.31 3.23 -11.66
N GLU A 21 -20.67 2.33 -10.74
CA GLU A 21 -20.61 2.53 -9.29
C GLU A 21 -19.29 2.05 -8.67
N SER A 22 -18.37 1.45 -9.44
CA SER A 22 -17.10 0.95 -8.91
C SER A 22 -16.17 2.08 -8.50
N ASP A 23 -15.55 1.95 -7.33
CA ASP A 23 -14.48 2.78 -6.80
C ASP A 23 -13.12 2.44 -7.44
N PHE A 24 -12.06 3.08 -6.97
CA PHE A 24 -10.68 2.78 -7.38
C PHE A 24 -9.89 2.13 -6.25
N ASP A 25 -9.41 0.92 -6.47
CA ASP A 25 -8.51 0.24 -5.53
C ASP A 25 -7.05 0.47 -5.90
N TYR A 26 -6.22 0.81 -4.91
CA TYR A 26 -4.78 0.94 -5.10
C TYR A 26 -3.97 0.14 -4.09
N HIS A 27 -2.91 -0.48 -4.59
CA HIS A 27 -1.83 -1.00 -3.77
C HIS A 27 -0.61 -0.08 -3.87
N GLY A 28 0.08 0.11 -2.75
CA GLY A 28 1.20 1.04 -2.65
C GLY A 28 2.40 0.47 -1.90
N VAL A 29 3.59 0.94 -2.25
CA VAL A 29 4.80 0.70 -1.44
C VAL A 29 5.43 2.04 -1.11
N TYR A 30 5.70 2.28 0.17
CA TYR A 30 6.30 3.51 0.65
C TYR A 30 7.59 3.23 1.43
N VAL A 31 8.44 4.26 1.55
CA VAL A 31 9.69 4.18 2.30
C VAL A 31 9.58 5.03 3.56
N THR A 32 9.80 4.42 4.72
CA THR A 32 9.97 5.19 5.95
C THR A 32 11.34 5.89 5.93
N PRO A 33 11.43 7.19 6.27
CA PRO A 33 12.72 7.87 6.35
C PRO A 33 13.68 7.12 7.27
N THR A 34 14.95 6.99 6.86
CA THR A 34 15.96 6.22 7.62
C THR A 34 16.10 6.71 9.07
N SER A 35 15.95 8.01 9.31
CA SER A 35 15.96 8.62 10.65
C SER A 35 14.83 8.16 11.57
N GLU A 36 13.75 7.61 11.01
CA GLU A 36 12.54 7.20 11.74
C GLU A 36 12.43 5.68 11.90
N LEU A 37 13.34 4.89 11.29
CA LEU A 37 13.27 3.42 11.32
C LEU A 37 13.25 2.83 12.73
N LEU A 38 13.91 3.49 13.69
CA LEU A 38 13.99 3.07 15.09
C LEU A 38 13.11 3.93 16.02
N ALA A 39 12.20 4.72 15.45
CA ALA A 39 11.28 5.53 16.23
C ALA A 39 10.36 4.63 17.08
N ILE A 40 10.00 5.13 18.27
CA ILE A 40 9.14 4.44 19.22
C ILE A 40 7.81 5.17 19.31
N GLY A 41 6.72 4.43 19.54
CA GLY A 41 5.40 5.00 19.78
C GLY A 41 4.72 5.48 18.49
N PRO A 42 4.01 6.62 18.49
CA PRO A 42 3.22 7.07 17.34
C PRO A 42 4.02 7.29 16.06
N ASN A 43 5.33 7.53 16.18
CA ASN A 43 6.23 7.76 15.06
C ASN A 43 6.91 6.47 14.56
N ALA A 44 6.65 5.32 15.19
CA ALA A 44 7.22 4.06 14.75
C ALA A 44 6.73 3.71 13.34
N PRO A 45 7.60 3.16 12.46
CA PRO A 45 7.20 2.73 11.13
C PRO A 45 6.05 1.73 11.19
N LYS A 46 4.98 1.97 10.44
CA LYS A 46 3.86 1.02 10.33
C LYS A 46 4.16 0.03 9.21
N SER A 47 3.99 -1.27 9.45
CA SER A 47 4.16 -2.26 8.37
C SER A 47 3.18 -2.06 7.20
N ARG A 48 1.98 -1.55 7.50
CA ARG A 48 0.89 -1.33 6.55
C ARG A 48 0.05 -0.11 6.94
N SER A 49 -0.39 0.66 5.95
CA SER A 49 -1.44 1.69 6.05
C SER A 49 -2.63 1.31 5.18
N TRP A 50 -3.82 1.75 5.59
CA TRP A 50 -5.06 1.60 4.84
C TRP A 50 -5.79 2.93 4.86
N ASN A 51 -6.18 3.43 3.69
CA ASN A 51 -6.95 4.66 3.56
C ASN A 51 -8.13 4.41 2.62
N GLU A 52 -9.32 4.45 3.18
CA GLU A 52 -10.59 4.24 2.48
C GLU A 52 -11.35 5.56 2.38
N THR A 53 -11.88 5.83 1.19
CA THR A 53 -12.78 6.93 0.87
C THR A 53 -13.90 6.37 -0.02
N PRO A 54 -15.06 7.04 -0.12
CA PRO A 54 -16.15 6.54 -0.98
C PRO A 54 -15.74 6.35 -2.45
N GLU A 55 -14.74 7.10 -2.94
CA GLU A 55 -14.28 7.04 -4.33
C GLU A 55 -13.00 6.20 -4.53
N GLN A 56 -12.29 5.86 -3.44
CA GLN A 56 -10.99 5.21 -3.52
C GLN A 56 -10.65 4.43 -2.24
N ASP A 57 -10.22 3.19 -2.41
CA ASP A 57 -9.53 2.42 -1.38
C ASP A 57 -8.02 2.28 -1.70
N SER A 58 -7.18 2.33 -0.67
CA SER A 58 -5.74 2.16 -0.80
C SER A 58 -5.11 1.39 0.36
N VAL A 59 -4.35 0.36 0.02
CA VAL A 59 -3.49 -0.38 0.95
C VAL A 59 -2.04 -0.11 0.59
N GLU A 60 -1.23 0.32 1.55
CA GLU A 60 0.18 0.60 1.31
C GLU A 60 1.05 -0.16 2.31
N TRP A 61 2.19 -0.69 1.87
CA TRP A 61 3.17 -1.36 2.72
C TRP A 61 4.47 -0.58 2.80
N GLU A 62 5.09 -0.62 3.97
CA GLU A 62 6.47 -0.16 4.10
C GLU A 62 7.39 -1.11 3.32
N LEU A 63 8.42 -0.57 2.67
CA LEU A 63 9.34 -1.29 1.78
C LEU A 63 9.92 -2.58 2.41
N GLY A 64 10.38 -2.52 3.66
CA GLY A 64 10.89 -3.68 4.37
C GLY A 64 9.84 -4.77 4.56
N HIS A 65 8.61 -4.40 4.90
CA HIS A 65 7.50 -5.34 5.01
C HIS A 65 7.12 -5.95 3.66
N PHE A 66 7.03 -5.13 2.61
CA PHE A 66 6.78 -5.58 1.24
C PHE A 66 7.83 -6.61 0.78
N LEU A 67 9.12 -6.27 0.90
CA LEU A 67 10.20 -7.18 0.54
C LEU A 67 10.17 -8.47 1.38
N PHE A 68 9.85 -8.38 2.66
CA PHE A 68 9.70 -9.57 3.50
C PHE A 68 8.66 -10.54 2.95
N GLN A 69 7.44 -10.09 2.63
CA GLN A 69 6.45 -11.01 2.07
C GLN A 69 6.75 -11.41 0.60
N ALA A 70 7.59 -10.67 -0.13
CA ALA A 70 8.12 -11.11 -1.43
C ALA A 70 9.00 -12.34 -1.28
N THR A 71 9.82 -12.41 -0.23
CA THR A 71 10.62 -13.61 0.09
C THR A 71 9.75 -14.83 0.44
N LYS A 72 8.46 -14.62 0.71
CA LYS A 72 7.48 -15.67 1.02
C LYS A 72 6.60 -16.01 -0.19
N CYS A 73 6.86 -15.41 -1.35
CA CYS A 73 6.04 -15.56 -2.54
C CYS A 73 4.55 -15.29 -2.27
N ASN A 74 4.22 -14.33 -1.39
CA ASN A 74 2.84 -14.01 -1.10
C ASN A 74 2.18 -13.40 -2.36
N PRO A 75 1.16 -14.07 -2.96
CA PRO A 75 0.56 -13.63 -4.20
C PRO A 75 -0.37 -12.42 -4.05
N THR A 76 -0.69 -12.00 -2.82
CA THR A 76 -1.64 -10.90 -2.58
C THR A 76 -0.96 -9.56 -2.29
N MET A 77 0.36 -9.47 -2.44
CA MET A 77 1.09 -8.26 -2.12
C MET A 77 1.04 -7.16 -3.18
N LEU A 78 0.55 -7.47 -4.38
CA LEU A 78 0.29 -6.54 -5.47
C LEU A 78 -0.97 -6.99 -6.20
#